data_AF-A0A969LB96-F1
#
_entry.id   AF-A0A969LB96-F1
#
_cell.length_a   1.000
_cell.length_b   1.000
_cell.length_c   1.000
_cell.angle_alpha   90.00
_cell.angle_beta   90.00
_cell.angle_gamma   90.00
#
_symmetry.space_group_name_H-M   'P 1'
#
loop_
_entity.id
_entity.type
_entity.pdbx_description
1 polymer ?
#
loop_
_entity_poly.entity_id
_entity_poly.type
_entity_poly.pdbx_seq_one_letter_code
_entity_poly.pdbx_strand_id
1 'polypeptide(L)'
;MRLALPAEAALVAGSAGLMHQVTWVATLRATPPVFADVRGGELVLLSVDAARSIDPRLTLATMVRRLVQVPVSVVAAIGEIDEADIEAANRVGLPLIRMPADSNVREIEREVKRLITDYEAQLERRGAQLYNLLTQRSIQSEGEGALLETLAEHTAQGVAFYAPNGDIRIQLAQGQAQVALQALRPAASGDHSLLNQQIWVESIAMTSGSTAYSGGYIAL
;
A
#
# COMPACT_ATOMS: atom_id res chain seq x y z
N MET A 1 18.31 2.37 6.49
CA MET A 1 17.04 2.90 5.96
C MET A 1 17.14 4.41 5.97
N ARG A 2 16.97 5.08 4.82
CA ARG A 2 16.97 6.55 4.75
C ARG A 2 15.52 7.00 4.93
N LEU A 3 15.25 7.76 5.98
CA LEU A 3 13.94 8.37 6.21
C LEU A 3 13.75 9.48 5.15
N ALA A 4 12.59 9.51 4.50
CA ALA A 4 12.27 10.55 3.52
C ALA A 4 11.91 11.89 4.18
N LEU A 5 11.58 11.86 5.47
CA LEU A 5 11.32 13.06 6.28
C LEU A 5 12.58 13.46 7.07
N PRO A 6 12.77 14.76 7.36
CA PRO A 6 13.83 15.24 8.25
C PRO A 6 13.76 14.57 9.62
N ALA A 7 14.91 14.44 10.30
CA ALA A 7 15.00 13.77 11.60
C ALA A 7 14.16 14.45 12.70
N GLU A 8 13.91 15.75 12.54
CA GLU A 8 13.14 16.58 13.47
C GLU A 8 11.63 16.62 13.14
N ALA A 9 11.20 15.90 12.10
CA ALA A 9 9.78 15.78 11.80
C ALA A 9 9.07 15.01 12.92
N ALA A 10 8.01 15.59 13.48
CA ALA A 10 7.32 15.05 14.65
C ALA A 10 5.81 14.94 14.40
N LEU A 11 5.22 13.81 14.76
CA LEU A 11 3.77 13.67 14.81
C LEU A 11 3.22 14.49 15.97
N VAL A 12 2.32 15.42 15.68
CA VAL A 12 1.73 16.33 16.69
C VAL A 12 0.24 16.09 16.93
N ALA A 13 -0.46 15.41 16.01
CA ALA A 13 -1.87 15.07 16.15
C ALA A 13 -2.28 13.90 15.23
N GLY A 14 -3.46 13.35 15.44
CA GLY A 14 -4.12 12.40 14.54
C GLY A 14 -3.50 11.01 14.50
N SER A 15 -2.92 10.55 15.62
CA SER A 15 -2.26 9.24 15.70
C SER A 15 -3.13 8.05 15.29
N ALA A 16 -4.46 8.18 15.40
CA ALA A 16 -5.43 7.17 14.97
C ALA A 16 -5.30 6.80 13.47
N GLY A 17 -4.81 7.70 12.62
CA GLY A 17 -4.68 7.48 11.18
C GLY A 17 -3.31 6.98 10.73
N LEU A 18 -2.35 6.70 11.62
CA LEU A 18 -0.99 6.30 11.23
C LEU A 18 -0.90 4.98 10.45
N MET A 19 -1.93 4.14 10.53
CA MET A 19 -1.96 2.84 9.86
C MET A 19 -2.26 2.96 8.36
N HIS A 20 -2.63 4.14 7.86
CA HIS A 20 -2.87 4.34 6.44
C HIS A 20 -1.55 4.39 5.66
N GLN A 21 -1.44 3.54 4.66
CA GLN A 21 -0.26 3.48 3.80
C GLN A 21 -0.13 4.74 2.94
N VAL A 22 1.08 5.29 2.88
CA VAL A 22 1.43 6.37 1.97
C VAL A 22 1.90 5.78 0.64
N THR A 23 1.19 6.07 -0.43
CA THR A 23 1.46 5.61 -1.80
C THR A 23 1.89 6.74 -2.72
N TRP A 24 1.68 7.99 -2.31
CA TRP A 24 2.06 9.16 -3.12
C TRP A 24 2.33 10.38 -2.25
N VAL A 25 2.99 11.39 -2.82
CA VAL A 25 3.20 12.70 -2.20
C VAL A 25 2.59 13.79 -3.06
N ALA A 26 1.81 14.67 -2.43
CA ALA A 26 1.19 15.81 -3.07
C ALA A 26 1.61 17.10 -2.37
N THR A 27 1.86 18.15 -3.15
CA THR A 27 2.16 19.49 -2.66
C THR A 27 0.99 20.42 -2.94
N LEU A 28 0.66 21.29 -1.99
CA LEU A 28 -0.37 22.32 -2.22
C LEU A 28 0.07 23.25 -3.37
N ARG A 29 -0.69 23.28 -4.46
CA ARG A 29 -0.44 24.17 -5.61
C ARG A 29 -1.41 25.36 -5.61
N ALA A 30 -0.89 26.53 -5.98
CA ALA A 30 -1.67 27.78 -6.11
C ALA A 30 -2.61 27.79 -7.34
N THR A 31 -2.45 26.87 -8.30
CA THR A 31 -3.24 26.80 -9.53
C THR A 31 -4.07 25.52 -9.56
N PRO A 32 -5.38 25.57 -9.88
CA PRO A 32 -6.21 24.39 -10.02
C PRO A 32 -5.70 23.39 -11.09
N PRO A 33 -5.89 22.08 -10.91
CA PRO A 33 -6.46 21.44 -9.72
C PRO A 33 -5.44 21.44 -8.57
N VAL A 34 -5.90 21.80 -7.37
CA VAL A 34 -5.07 21.93 -6.16
C VAL A 34 -4.36 20.62 -5.80
N PHE A 35 -4.93 19.49 -6.22
CA PHE A 35 -4.33 18.15 -6.23
C PHE A 35 -4.48 17.55 -7.63
N ALA A 36 -3.39 17.13 -8.26
CA ALA A 36 -3.44 16.42 -9.53
C ALA A 36 -3.59 14.92 -9.25
N ASP A 37 -4.69 14.33 -9.71
CA ASP A 37 -4.89 12.87 -9.80
C ASP A 37 -4.79 12.14 -8.45
N VAL A 38 -5.77 12.38 -7.57
CA VAL A 38 -5.85 11.74 -6.26
C VAL A 38 -6.19 10.26 -6.42
N ARG A 39 -5.20 9.39 -6.16
CA ARG A 39 -5.34 7.93 -6.24
C ARG A 39 -5.61 7.26 -4.89
N GLY A 40 -5.59 8.05 -3.82
CA GLY A 40 -5.67 7.58 -2.43
C GLY A 40 -4.32 7.15 -1.87
N GLY A 41 -4.10 7.41 -0.58
CA GLY A 41 -2.80 7.15 0.07
C GLY A 41 -1.86 8.36 0.11
N GLU A 42 -2.38 9.58 -0.02
CA GLU A 42 -1.53 10.76 -0.23
C GLU A 42 -0.90 11.28 1.08
N LEU A 43 0.39 11.59 1.02
CA LEU A 43 1.05 12.49 1.95
C LEU A 43 0.99 13.90 1.40
N VAL A 44 0.25 14.78 2.07
CA VAL A 44 0.12 16.19 1.67
C VAL A 44 1.19 17.02 2.37
N LEU A 45 2.11 17.59 1.59
CA LEU A 45 3.07 18.59 2.02
C LEU A 45 2.48 19.99 1.83
N LEU A 46 2.43 20.76 2.90
CA LEU A 46 1.95 22.14 2.87
C LEU A 46 2.83 23.08 3.67
N SER A 47 2.93 24.32 3.20
CA SER A 47 3.45 25.44 3.98
C SER A 47 2.27 26.30 4.43
N VAL A 48 2.15 26.53 5.74
CA VAL A 48 1.06 27.32 6.31
C VAL A 48 1.11 28.76 5.81
N ASP A 49 2.32 29.33 5.71
CA ASP A 49 2.52 30.68 5.17
C ASP A 49 2.20 30.76 3.68
N ALA A 50 2.59 29.74 2.89
CA ALA A 50 2.24 29.68 1.48
C ALA A 50 0.72 29.60 1.28
N ALA A 51 0.02 28.78 2.06
CA ALA A 51 -1.44 28.69 1.99
C ALA A 51 -2.12 30.02 2.34
N ARG A 52 -1.67 30.70 3.41
CA ARG A 52 -2.19 32.00 3.83
C ARG A 52 -1.90 33.12 2.82
N SER A 53 -0.79 33.05 2.09
CA SER A 53 -0.48 34.02 1.02
C SER A 53 -1.39 33.88 -0.21
N ILE A 54 -1.93 32.69 -0.47
CA ILE A 54 -2.91 32.45 -1.54
C ILE A 54 -4.30 32.96 -1.09
N ASP A 55 -4.74 32.56 0.10
CA ASP A 55 -5.98 33.04 0.71
C ASP A 55 -5.79 33.10 2.23
N PRO A 56 -5.86 34.29 2.87
CA PRO A 56 -5.70 34.45 4.31
C PRO A 56 -6.69 33.63 5.15
N ARG A 57 -7.81 33.17 4.57
CA ARG A 57 -8.80 32.32 5.23
C ARG A 57 -8.40 30.84 5.26
N LEU A 58 -7.39 30.43 4.50
CA LEU A 58 -6.87 29.05 4.49
C LEU A 58 -5.97 28.82 5.71
N THR A 59 -6.61 28.56 6.86
CA THR A 59 -5.93 28.05 8.05
C THR A 59 -5.67 26.54 7.92
N LEU A 60 -4.66 26.04 8.64
CA LEU A 60 -4.32 24.62 8.64
C LEU A 60 -5.50 23.77 9.13
N ALA A 61 -6.20 24.19 10.19
CA ALA A 61 -7.42 23.54 10.66
C ALA A 61 -8.53 23.46 9.59
N THR A 62 -8.67 24.51 8.76
CA THR A 62 -9.64 24.50 7.65
C THR A 62 -9.20 23.59 6.52
N MET A 63 -7.89 23.53 6.24
CA MET A 63 -7.34 22.59 5.26
C MET A 63 -7.52 21.15 5.72
N VAL A 64 -7.18 20.81 6.96
CA VAL A 64 -7.39 19.46 7.55
C VAL A 64 -8.85 19.00 7.39
N ARG A 65 -9.82 19.88 7.69
CA ARG A 65 -11.25 19.59 7.50
C ARG A 65 -11.65 19.38 6.04
N ARG A 66 -10.96 20.01 5.08
CA ARG A 66 -11.21 19.80 3.65
C ARG A 66 -10.53 18.54 3.14
N LEU A 67 -9.32 18.25 3.62
CA LEU A 67 -8.52 17.10 3.20
C LEU A 67 -9.12 15.78 3.65
N VAL A 68 -9.91 15.73 4.73
CA VAL A 68 -10.63 14.51 5.12
C VAL A 68 -11.67 14.05 4.06
N GLN A 69 -12.12 14.96 3.18
CA GLN A 69 -13.04 14.62 2.09
C GLN A 69 -12.33 13.97 0.89
N VAL A 70 -11.00 13.88 0.97
CA VAL A 70 -10.10 13.34 -0.04
C VAL A 70 -9.33 12.19 0.62
N PRO A 71 -8.94 11.13 -0.10
CA PRO A 71 -8.21 9.99 0.49
C PRO A 71 -6.74 10.32 0.81
N VAL A 72 -6.54 11.26 1.74
CA VAL A 72 -5.26 11.69 2.29
C VAL A 72 -4.94 10.83 3.51
N SER A 73 -3.72 10.29 3.55
CA SER A 73 -3.27 9.43 4.65
C SER A 73 -2.55 10.22 5.75
N VAL A 74 -1.89 11.33 5.40
CA VAL A 74 -1.12 12.14 6.36
C VAL A 74 -0.88 13.54 5.80
N VAL A 75 -0.83 14.51 6.70
CA VAL A 75 -0.49 15.90 6.40
C VAL A 75 0.83 16.25 7.07
N ALA A 76 1.78 16.77 6.31
CA ALA A 76 3.04 17.31 6.80
C ALA A 76 3.06 18.82 6.56
N ALA A 77 3.08 19.58 7.66
CA ALA A 77 2.97 21.04 7.65
C ALA A 77 4.29 21.70 8.06
N ILE A 78 4.71 22.69 7.27
CA ILE A 78 5.83 23.59 7.57
C ILE A 78 5.25 24.94 8.00
N GLY A 79 5.66 25.39 9.18
CA GLY A 79 5.21 26.64 9.79
C GLY A 79 4.60 26.43 11.17
N GLU A 80 4.03 27.51 11.71
CA GLU A 80 3.36 27.49 13.01
C GLU A 80 2.10 26.62 12.96
N ILE A 81 2.00 25.70 13.93
CA ILE A 81 0.84 24.82 14.14
C ILE A 81 0.28 25.17 15.51
N ASP A 82 -0.95 25.69 15.53
CA ASP A 82 -1.64 26.11 16.74
C ASP A 82 -2.49 24.97 17.35
N GLU A 83 -3.08 25.22 18.52
CA GLU A 83 -3.91 24.23 19.22
C GLU A 83 -5.20 23.89 18.44
N ALA A 84 -5.75 24.83 17.68
CA ALA A 84 -6.94 24.60 16.86
C ALA A 84 -6.65 23.65 15.69
N ASP A 85 -5.44 23.69 15.14
CA ASP A 85 -4.95 22.76 14.12
C ASP A 85 -4.82 21.33 14.66
N ILE A 86 -4.23 21.19 15.86
CA ILE A 86 -4.08 19.90 16.57
C ILE A 86 -5.44 19.29 16.88
N GLU A 87 -6.36 20.09 17.43
CA GLU A 87 -7.71 19.62 17.75
C GLU A 87 -8.48 19.21 16.48
N ALA A 88 -8.33 19.98 15.39
CA ALA A 88 -8.94 19.64 14.12
C ALA A 88 -8.43 18.31 13.56
N ALA A 89 -7.12 18.06 13.60
CA ALA A 89 -6.50 16.82 13.13
C ALA A 89 -6.90 15.61 13.98
N ASN A 90 -6.89 15.75 15.31
CA ASN A 90 -7.34 14.70 16.22
C ASN A 90 -8.81 14.33 16.00
N ARG A 91 -9.68 15.33 15.80
CA ARG A 91 -11.12 15.12 15.63
C ARG A 91 -11.46 14.28 14.40
N VAL A 92 -10.67 14.40 13.33
CA VAL A 92 -10.85 13.62 12.09
C VAL A 92 -9.92 12.42 12.00
N GLY A 93 -9.05 12.21 12.99
CA GLY A 93 -8.05 11.14 12.99
C GLY A 93 -6.99 11.26 11.89
N LEU A 94 -6.78 12.45 11.30
CA LEU A 94 -5.82 12.66 10.22
C LEU A 94 -4.45 12.98 10.81
N PRO A 95 -3.41 12.14 10.58
CA PRO A 95 -2.08 12.37 11.12
C PRO A 95 -1.53 13.72 10.66
N LEU A 96 -1.08 14.53 11.63
CA LEU A 96 -0.45 15.82 11.38
C LEU A 96 1.01 15.78 11.84
N ILE A 97 1.93 15.93 10.90
CA ILE A 97 3.37 15.97 11.12
C ILE A 97 3.84 17.43 11.05
N ARG A 98 4.50 17.87 12.11
CA ARG A 98 5.24 19.14 12.13
C ARG A 98 6.59 18.94 11.47
N MET A 99 6.89 19.78 10.49
CA MET A 99 8.17 19.79 9.79
C MET A 99 9.04 20.96 10.31
N PRO A 100 10.38 20.81 10.30
CA PRO A 100 11.29 21.91 10.61
C PRO A 100 11.03 23.15 9.75
N ALA A 101 11.17 24.35 10.32
CA ALA A 101 10.83 25.60 9.64
C ALA A 101 11.69 25.90 8.41
N ASP A 102 12.92 25.38 8.37
CA ASP A 102 13.89 25.49 7.27
C ASP A 102 13.72 24.39 6.20
N SER A 103 12.71 23.53 6.36
CA SER A 103 12.42 22.44 5.44
C SER A 103 12.11 22.93 4.03
N ASN A 104 12.78 22.35 3.02
CA ASN A 104 12.47 22.59 1.62
C ASN A 104 11.40 21.62 1.11
N VAL A 105 10.18 22.12 0.87
CA VAL A 105 9.05 21.32 0.35
C VAL A 105 9.43 20.49 -0.88
N ARG A 106 10.15 21.09 -1.84
CA ARG A 106 10.50 20.40 -3.10
C ARG A 106 11.51 19.28 -2.87
N GLU A 107 12.42 19.47 -1.92
CA GLU A 107 13.39 18.43 -1.56
C GLU A 107 12.70 17.26 -0.88
N ILE A 108 11.81 17.54 0.08
CA ILE A 108 11.03 16.50 0.76
C ILE A 108 10.12 15.77 -0.22
N GLU A 109 9.42 16.49 -1.09
CA GLU A 109 8.60 15.91 -2.16
C GLU A 109 9.42 14.94 -3.03
N ARG A 110 10.62 15.36 -3.45
CA ARG A 110 11.53 14.52 -4.24
C ARG A 110 12.00 13.29 -3.47
N GLU A 111 12.40 13.44 -2.20
CA GLU A 111 12.89 12.33 -1.38
C GLU A 111 11.79 11.32 -1.06
N VAL A 112 10.57 11.77 -0.73
CA VAL A 112 9.40 10.91 -0.52
C VAL A 112 9.04 10.18 -1.81
N LYS A 113 8.94 10.90 -2.93
CA LYS A 113 8.65 10.30 -4.24
C LYS A 113 9.70 9.26 -4.62
N ARG A 114 10.98 9.58 -4.45
CA ARG A 114 12.07 8.62 -4.71
C ARG A 114 11.95 7.38 -3.83
N LEU A 115 11.68 7.54 -2.53
CA LEU A 115 11.53 6.41 -1.62
C LEU A 115 10.39 5.47 -2.05
N ILE A 116 9.25 6.04 -2.46
CA ILE A 116 8.10 5.28 -2.96
C ILE A 116 8.47 4.54 -4.25
N THR A 117 9.02 5.24 -5.24
CA THR A 117 9.43 4.63 -6.52
C THR A 117 10.53 3.58 -6.35
N ASP A 118 11.50 3.81 -5.47
CA ASP A 118 12.56 2.84 -5.17
C ASP A 118 11.98 1.58 -4.54
N TYR A 119 10.97 1.72 -3.66
CA TYR A 119 10.26 0.60 -3.05
C TYR A 119 9.47 -0.20 -4.10
N GLU A 120 8.73 0.47 -4.98
CA GLU A 120 8.01 -0.17 -6.09
C GLU A 120 8.98 -0.94 -7.01
N ALA A 121 10.10 -0.32 -7.39
CA ALA A 121 11.12 -0.96 -8.22
C ALA A 121 11.83 -2.13 -7.51
N GLN A 122 11.95 -2.10 -6.18
CA GLN A 122 12.44 -3.25 -5.42
C GLN A 122 11.42 -4.38 -5.40
N LEU A 123 10.13 -4.06 -5.23
CA LEU A 123 9.06 -5.03 -5.22
C LEU A 123 8.93 -5.72 -6.59
N GLU A 124 8.95 -4.96 -7.67
CA GLU A 124 8.92 -5.48 -9.04
C GLU A 124 10.11 -6.40 -9.32
N ARG A 125 11.34 -5.99 -8.93
CA ARG A 125 12.53 -6.84 -9.07
C ARG A 125 12.42 -8.16 -8.30
N ARG A 126 11.89 -8.12 -7.07
CA ARG A 126 11.67 -9.33 -6.27
C ARG A 126 10.61 -10.23 -6.91
N GLY A 127 9.53 -9.66 -7.44
CA GLY A 127 8.50 -10.39 -8.18
C GLY A 127 9.07 -11.07 -9.43
N ALA A 128 9.86 -10.35 -10.23
CA ALA A 128 10.51 -10.92 -11.42
C ALA A 128 11.51 -12.03 -11.07
N GLN A 129 12.26 -11.90 -9.98
CA GLN A 129 13.16 -12.95 -9.49
C GLN A 129 12.40 -14.21 -9.09
N LEU A 130 11.30 -14.06 -8.34
CA LEU A 130 10.44 -15.17 -7.95
C LEU A 130 9.82 -15.84 -9.18
N TYR A 131 9.32 -15.06 -10.13
CA TYR A 131 8.78 -15.57 -11.39
C TYR A 131 9.81 -16.40 -12.18
N ASN A 132 11.04 -15.90 -12.32
CA ASN A 132 12.11 -16.63 -13.00
C ASN A 132 12.47 -17.94 -12.29
N LEU A 133 12.53 -17.92 -10.95
CA LEU A 133 12.81 -19.11 -10.15
C LEU A 133 11.72 -20.18 -10.33
N LEU A 134 10.45 -19.80 -10.29
CA LEU A 134 9.33 -20.70 -10.52
C LEU A 134 9.33 -21.25 -11.94
N THR A 135 9.63 -20.41 -12.93
CA THR A 135 9.75 -20.84 -14.33
C THR A 135 10.87 -21.87 -14.50
N GLN A 136 12.03 -21.63 -13.89
CA GLN A 136 13.16 -22.56 -13.97
C GLN A 136 12.84 -23.92 -13.34
N ARG A 137 12.22 -23.92 -12.15
CA ARG A 137 11.81 -25.16 -11.46
C ARG A 137 10.71 -25.91 -12.21
N SER A 138 9.78 -25.19 -12.84
CA SER A 138 8.74 -25.78 -13.69
C SER A 138 9.34 -26.51 -14.90
N ILE A 139 10.35 -25.92 -15.57
CA ILE A 139 11.05 -26.56 -16.69
C ILE A 139 11.79 -27.83 -16.24
N GLN A 140 12.33 -27.84 -15.02
CA GLN A 140 13.00 -29.00 -14.43
C GLN A 140 12.03 -30.14 -14.04
N SER A 141 10.73 -29.99 -14.33
CA SER A 141 9.66 -30.93 -13.96
C SER A 141 9.59 -31.17 -12.45
N GLU A 142 10.02 -30.20 -11.64
CA GLU A 142 9.74 -30.23 -10.22
C GLU A 142 8.23 -30.15 -10.02
N GLY A 143 7.66 -31.10 -9.28
CA GLY A 143 6.21 -31.20 -9.11
C GLY A 143 5.61 -29.94 -8.48
N GLU A 144 4.30 -29.78 -8.63
CA GLU A 144 3.52 -28.63 -8.13
C GLU A 144 3.80 -28.27 -6.66
N GLY A 145 4.17 -29.26 -5.82
CA GLY A 145 4.55 -29.06 -4.43
C GLY A 145 5.85 -28.26 -4.24
N ALA A 146 6.87 -28.47 -5.06
CA ALA A 146 8.15 -27.75 -4.97
C ALA A 146 8.00 -26.27 -5.39
N LEU A 147 7.11 -26.00 -6.34
CA LEU A 147 6.75 -24.64 -6.74
C LEU A 147 6.00 -23.93 -5.61
N LEU A 148 5.05 -24.61 -4.96
CA LEU A 148 4.34 -24.05 -3.81
C LEU A 148 5.26 -23.81 -2.61
N GLU A 149 6.22 -24.69 -2.36
CA GLU A 149 7.22 -24.53 -1.30
C GLU A 149 8.08 -23.30 -1.55
N THR A 150 8.59 -23.15 -2.78
CA THR A 150 9.33 -21.95 -3.19
C THR A 150 8.51 -20.67 -3.01
N LEU A 151 7.22 -20.70 -3.35
CA LEU A 151 6.32 -19.57 -3.15
C LEU A 151 6.18 -19.24 -1.65
N ALA A 152 5.84 -20.23 -0.83
CA ALA A 152 5.65 -20.05 0.61
C ALA A 152 6.92 -19.55 1.31
N GLU A 153 8.09 -20.05 0.92
CA GLU A 153 9.39 -19.62 1.45
C GLU A 153 9.71 -18.16 1.10
N HIS A 154 9.46 -17.75 -0.14
CA HIS A 154 9.81 -16.41 -0.61
C HIS A 154 8.77 -15.34 -0.27
N THR A 155 7.50 -15.69 -0.07
CA THR A 155 6.44 -14.74 0.33
C THR A 155 6.18 -14.72 1.83
N ALA A 156 6.60 -15.76 2.58
CA ALA A 156 6.24 -16.00 3.97
C ALA A 156 4.72 -16.04 4.23
N GLN A 157 3.93 -16.34 3.19
CA GLN A 157 2.47 -16.49 3.27
C GLN A 157 2.07 -17.96 3.24
N GLY A 158 0.86 -18.26 3.72
CA GLY A 158 0.27 -19.58 3.55
C GLY A 158 -0.24 -19.73 2.13
N VAL A 159 0.15 -20.78 1.42
CA VAL A 159 -0.19 -20.99 0.00
C VAL A 159 -1.02 -22.25 -0.16
N ALA A 160 -2.05 -22.20 -1.01
CA ALA A 160 -2.78 -23.39 -1.41
C ALA A 160 -3.03 -23.41 -2.91
N PHE A 161 -2.99 -24.62 -3.49
CA PHE A 161 -3.35 -24.87 -4.87
C PHE A 161 -4.60 -25.74 -4.92
N TYR A 162 -5.58 -25.28 -5.70
CA TYR A 162 -6.88 -25.91 -5.85
C TYR A 162 -7.04 -26.40 -7.28
N ALA A 163 -7.73 -27.53 -7.43
CA ALA A 163 -8.22 -28.01 -8.71
C ALA A 163 -9.29 -27.05 -9.27
N PRO A 164 -9.62 -27.13 -10.58
CA PRO A 164 -10.64 -26.27 -11.20
C PRO A 164 -12.04 -26.39 -10.58
N ASN A 165 -12.32 -27.48 -9.87
CA ASN A 165 -13.56 -27.70 -9.13
C ASN A 165 -13.57 -27.06 -7.72
N GLY A 166 -12.48 -26.39 -7.33
CA GLY A 166 -12.31 -25.75 -6.03
C GLY A 166 -11.81 -26.68 -4.93
N ASP A 167 -11.50 -27.94 -5.21
CA ASP A 167 -10.92 -28.85 -4.22
C ASP A 167 -9.43 -28.58 -4.01
N ILE A 168 -8.99 -28.62 -2.75
CA ILE A 168 -7.58 -28.39 -2.42
C ILE A 168 -6.73 -29.59 -2.87
N ARG A 169 -5.67 -29.32 -3.66
CA ARG A 169 -4.71 -30.32 -4.11
C ARG A 169 -3.48 -30.35 -3.20
N ILE A 170 -2.92 -29.17 -2.93
CA ILE A 170 -1.72 -28.98 -2.12
C ILE A 170 -1.93 -27.75 -1.24
N GLN A 171 -1.44 -27.82 0.00
CA GLN A 171 -1.51 -26.71 0.95
C GLN A 171 -0.21 -26.63 1.75
N LEU A 172 0.32 -25.42 1.88
CA LEU A 172 1.45 -25.06 2.74
C LEU A 172 1.06 -23.83 3.56
N ALA A 173 0.46 -24.05 4.72
CA ALA A 173 0.06 -22.99 5.64
C ALA A 173 0.04 -23.51 7.07
N GLN A 174 0.15 -22.60 8.05
CA GLN A 174 0.08 -22.95 9.47
C GLN A 174 -0.95 -22.07 10.21
N GLY A 175 -1.48 -22.57 11.33
CA GLY A 175 -2.38 -21.82 12.21
C GLY A 175 -3.68 -21.39 11.53
N GLN A 176 -4.08 -20.13 11.70
CA GLN A 176 -5.36 -19.61 11.18
C GLN A 176 -5.42 -19.60 9.64
N ALA A 177 -4.30 -19.34 8.96
CA ALA A 177 -4.23 -19.36 7.50
C ALA A 177 -4.52 -20.76 6.94
N GLN A 178 -4.07 -21.81 7.64
CA GLN A 178 -4.36 -23.20 7.25
C GLN A 178 -5.86 -23.49 7.27
N VAL A 179 -6.56 -23.07 8.34
CA VAL A 179 -8.00 -23.28 8.48
C VAL A 179 -8.77 -22.46 7.43
N ALA A 180 -8.35 -21.22 7.19
CA ALA A 180 -9.00 -20.35 6.21
C ALA A 180 -8.88 -20.91 4.78
N LEU A 181 -7.68 -21.33 4.37
CA LEU A 181 -7.47 -21.96 3.06
C LEU A 181 -8.19 -23.31 2.93
N GLN A 182 -8.32 -24.10 3.99
CA GLN A 182 -9.11 -25.36 3.94
C GLN A 182 -10.61 -25.12 3.76
N ALA A 183 -11.12 -24.03 4.34
CA ALA A 183 -12.53 -23.65 4.23
C ALA A 183 -12.84 -22.95 2.89
N LEU A 184 -11.83 -22.40 2.21
CA LEU A 184 -11.99 -21.74 0.92
C LEU A 184 -12.37 -22.73 -0.19
N ARG A 185 -13.31 -22.34 -1.04
CA ARG A 185 -13.65 -23.01 -2.30
C ARG A 185 -13.62 -21.97 -3.42
N PRO A 186 -12.47 -21.77 -4.08
CA PRO A 186 -12.34 -20.73 -5.08
C PRO A 186 -13.14 -21.09 -6.34
N ALA A 187 -13.93 -20.12 -6.81
CA ALA A 187 -14.65 -20.19 -8.09
C ALA A 187 -14.27 -19.03 -9.04
N ALA A 188 -13.55 -18.02 -8.54
CA ALA A 188 -13.09 -16.86 -9.30
C ALA A 188 -11.83 -16.26 -8.66
N SER A 189 -11.00 -15.61 -9.47
CA SER A 189 -9.89 -14.77 -8.99
C SER A 189 -10.42 -13.55 -8.22
N GLY A 190 -9.60 -13.00 -7.33
CA GLY A 190 -9.87 -11.79 -6.56
C GLY A 190 -9.56 -11.93 -5.07
N ASP A 191 -9.89 -10.89 -4.31
CA ASP A 191 -9.73 -10.87 -2.86
C ASP A 191 -10.93 -11.53 -2.18
N HIS A 192 -10.66 -12.45 -1.26
CA HIS A 192 -11.65 -13.14 -0.44
C HIS A 192 -11.35 -12.89 1.03
N SER A 193 -12.38 -12.64 1.83
CA SER A 193 -12.23 -12.55 3.28
C SER A 193 -12.90 -13.73 3.96
N LEU A 194 -12.12 -14.53 4.68
CA LEU A 194 -12.62 -15.73 5.36
C LEU A 194 -11.91 -15.91 6.70
N LEU A 195 -12.67 -16.19 7.76
CA LEU A 195 -12.14 -16.39 9.12
C LEU A 195 -11.18 -15.26 9.58
N ASN A 196 -11.51 -14.01 9.24
CA ASN A 196 -10.69 -12.82 9.53
C ASN A 196 -9.29 -12.83 8.87
N GLN A 197 -9.12 -13.60 7.79
CA GLN A 197 -7.97 -13.57 6.90
C GLN A 197 -8.36 -12.94 5.57
N GLN A 198 -7.47 -12.15 4.99
CA GLN A 198 -7.56 -11.72 3.59
C GLN A 198 -6.81 -12.74 2.76
N ILE A 199 -7.48 -13.32 1.78
CA ILE A 199 -6.94 -14.37 0.93
C ILE A 199 -7.05 -13.88 -0.51
N TRP A 200 -5.91 -13.75 -1.17
CA TRP A 200 -5.87 -13.40 -2.59
C TRP A 200 -5.90 -14.69 -3.42
N VAL A 201 -6.85 -14.80 -4.35
CA VAL A 201 -7.02 -15.96 -5.23
C VAL A 201 -6.74 -15.57 -6.67
N GLU A 202 -5.97 -16.38 -7.38
CA GLU A 202 -5.71 -16.20 -8.81
C GLU A 202 -5.91 -17.50 -9.58
N SER A 203 -6.58 -17.43 -10.73
CA SER A 203 -6.79 -18.56 -11.62
C SER A 203 -5.51 -18.83 -12.41
N ILE A 204 -5.02 -20.06 -12.34
CA ILE A 204 -3.88 -20.49 -13.17
C ILE A 204 -4.45 -21.02 -14.49
N ALA A 205 -4.19 -20.31 -15.58
CA ALA A 205 -4.51 -20.81 -16.90
C ALA A 205 -3.48 -21.88 -17.31
N MET A 206 -3.96 -23.06 -17.68
CA MET A 206 -3.15 -24.08 -18.34
C MET A 206 -3.44 -24.06 -19.84
N THR A 207 -2.39 -23.90 -20.63
CA THR A 207 -2.44 -24.09 -22.09
C THR A 207 -2.04 -25.51 -22.43
N SER A 208 -2.98 -26.27 -23.00
CA SER A 208 -2.69 -27.57 -23.61
C SER A 208 -3.20 -27.53 -25.06
N GLY A 209 -2.27 -27.40 -26.02
CA GLY A 209 -2.61 -27.14 -27.43
C GLY A 209 -3.12 -25.72 -27.68
N SER A 210 -4.14 -25.57 -28.54
CA SER A 210 -4.72 -24.27 -28.95
C SER A 210 -5.81 -23.74 -28.00
N THR A 211 -6.12 -24.46 -26.90
CA THR A 211 -7.24 -24.13 -26.00
C THR A 211 -6.72 -23.92 -24.59
N ALA A 212 -7.05 -22.78 -23.99
CA ALA A 212 -6.77 -22.49 -22.59
C ALA A 212 -7.90 -23.07 -21.72
N TYR A 213 -7.54 -23.86 -20.71
CA TYR A 213 -8.46 -24.32 -19.67
C TYR A 213 -8.00 -23.76 -18.32
N SER A 214 -8.94 -23.60 -17.38
CA SER A 214 -8.55 -23.33 -15.99
C SER A 214 -7.79 -24.55 -15.47
N GLY A 215 -6.52 -24.37 -15.16
CA GLY A 215 -5.67 -25.39 -14.53
C GLY A 215 -5.89 -25.50 -13.03
N GLY A 216 -6.72 -24.62 -12.46
CA GLY A 216 -6.97 -24.53 -11.03
C GLY A 216 -6.84 -23.11 -10.52
N TYR A 217 -6.76 -22.98 -9.20
CA TYR A 217 -6.60 -21.71 -8.51
C TYR A 217 -5.42 -21.77 -7.55
N ILE A 218 -4.71 -20.67 -7.39
CA ILE A 218 -3.75 -20.48 -6.30
C ILE A 218 -4.33 -19.46 -5.31
N ALA A 219 -4.10 -19.68 -4.02
CA ALA A 219 -4.51 -18.75 -2.98
C ALA A 219 -3.36 -18.48 -2.00
N LEU A 220 -3.24 -17.22 -1.55
CA LEU A 220 -2.21 -16.68 -0.66
C LEU A 220 -2.82 -15.84 0.47
#